data_AF-A0A9E4MM81-F1
#
_entry.id   AF-A0A9E4MM81-F1
#
_cell.length_a   1.000
_cell.length_b   1.000
_cell.length_c   1.000
_cell.angle_alpha   90.00
_cell.angle_beta   90.00
_cell.angle_gamma   90.00
#
_symmetry.space_group_name_H-M   'P 1'
#
loop_
_entity.id
_entity.type
_entity.pdbx_description
1 polymer ?
#
loop_
_entity_poly.entity_id
_entity_poly.type
_entity_poly.pdbx_seq_one_letter_code
_entity_poly.pdbx_strand_id
1 'polypeptide(L)'
;MEDTLTLTFSALADPTRRAILAHLAQGEATVKDLAKPFSISAPAITKHLKVLETAGLITRTRDAQFRPCRLEPKPLAEVASWVDAYRQIWEQRFDRLEAYLKRQTNVSAGESPAAAKPTKKGKNGNKGKKGKTHGKKP
;
A
#
# COMPACT_ATOMS: atom_id res chain seq x y z
N MET A 1 16.98 23.57 -2.86
CA MET A 1 16.22 22.81 -3.87
C MET A 1 15.24 21.96 -3.09
N GLU A 2 13.95 22.25 -3.21
CA GLU A 2 12.92 21.34 -2.66
C GLU A 2 12.84 20.12 -3.58
N ASP A 3 12.82 18.93 -2.99
CA ASP A 3 12.69 17.67 -3.73
C ASP A 3 11.30 17.57 -4.38
N THR A 4 11.20 16.88 -5.52
CA THR A 4 9.97 16.70 -6.30
C THR A 4 8.84 16.11 -5.45
N LEU A 5 9.17 15.19 -4.55
CA LEU A 5 8.19 14.57 -3.66
C LEU A 5 7.58 15.58 -2.68
N THR A 6 8.39 16.49 -2.13
CA THR A 6 7.93 17.59 -1.26
C THR A 6 6.96 18.51 -2.00
N LEU A 7 7.30 18.91 -3.24
CA LEU A 7 6.43 19.73 -4.08
C LEU A 7 5.11 19.02 -4.38
N THR A 8 5.17 17.72 -4.65
CA THR A 8 3.98 16.90 -4.93
C THR A 8 3.07 16.80 -3.71
N PHE A 9 3.62 16.50 -2.52
CA PHE A 9 2.82 16.46 -1.29
C PHE A 9 2.22 17.82 -0.94
N SER A 10 2.99 18.90 -1.04
CA SER A 10 2.50 20.26 -0.84
C SER A 10 1.35 20.57 -1.81
N ALA A 11 1.50 20.22 -3.09
CA ALA A 11 0.45 20.35 -4.08
C ALA A 11 -0.79 19.47 -3.76
N LEU A 12 -0.62 18.25 -3.27
CA LEU A 12 -1.73 17.36 -2.92
C LEU A 12 -2.43 17.71 -1.61
N ALA A 13 -1.85 18.54 -0.73
CA ALA A 13 -2.44 18.88 0.56
C ALA A 13 -3.77 19.65 0.46
N ASP A 14 -4.01 20.34 -0.65
CA ASP A 14 -5.21 21.18 -0.86
C ASP A 14 -6.34 20.41 -1.56
N PRO A 15 -7.58 20.48 -1.03
CA PRO A 15 -8.71 19.73 -1.57
C PRO A 15 -9.14 20.21 -2.96
N THR A 16 -9.05 21.50 -3.26
CA THR A 16 -9.38 22.06 -4.59
C THR A 16 -8.40 21.54 -5.63
N ARG A 17 -7.11 21.49 -5.31
CA ARG A 17 -6.09 20.90 -6.20
C ARG A 17 -6.35 19.42 -6.46
N ARG A 18 -6.71 18.63 -5.43
CA ARG A 18 -7.10 17.23 -5.62
C ARG A 18 -8.35 17.07 -6.49
N ALA A 19 -9.34 17.94 -6.31
CA ALA A 19 -10.55 17.94 -7.14
C ALA A 19 -10.26 18.28 -8.61
N ILE A 20 -9.35 19.23 -8.87
CA ILE A 20 -8.87 19.54 -10.23
C ILE A 20 -8.21 18.30 -10.86
N LEU A 21 -7.32 17.63 -10.15
CA LEU A 21 -6.66 16.41 -10.65
C LEU A 21 -7.67 15.29 -10.92
N ALA A 22 -8.67 15.11 -10.04
CA ALA A 22 -9.73 14.13 -10.23
C ALA A 22 -10.59 14.44 -11.48
N HIS A 23 -10.82 15.71 -11.78
CA HIS A 23 -11.48 16.11 -13.03
C HIS A 23 -10.62 15.80 -14.25
N LEU A 24 -9.33 16.16 -14.20
CA LEU A 24 -8.38 15.91 -15.28
C LEU A 24 -8.10 14.42 -15.52
N ALA A 25 -8.34 13.56 -14.53
CA ALA A 25 -8.28 12.11 -14.67
C ALA A 25 -9.37 11.57 -15.62
N GLN A 26 -10.46 12.31 -15.84
CA GLN A 26 -11.53 11.95 -16.77
C GLN A 26 -11.24 12.42 -18.21
N GLY A 27 -10.31 13.36 -18.39
CA GLY A 27 -9.93 13.92 -19.69
C GLY A 27 -9.29 15.30 -19.57
N GLU A 28 -8.69 15.76 -20.67
CA GLU A 28 -8.13 17.11 -20.74
C GLU A 28 -9.24 18.17 -20.67
N ALA A 29 -8.98 19.29 -19.99
CA ALA A 29 -9.98 20.33 -19.76
C ALA A 29 -9.37 21.74 -19.80
N THR A 30 -10.15 22.74 -20.21
CA THR A 30 -9.68 24.14 -20.19
C THR A 30 -9.77 24.73 -18.78
N VAL A 31 -9.07 25.84 -18.53
CA VAL A 31 -9.18 26.58 -17.25
C VAL A 31 -10.63 26.97 -16.94
N LYS A 32 -11.40 27.32 -17.98
CA LYS A 32 -12.82 27.69 -17.84
C LYS A 32 -13.66 26.48 -17.43
N ASP A 33 -13.40 25.31 -17.99
CA ASP A 33 -14.11 24.08 -17.62
C ASP A 33 -13.78 23.65 -16.20
N LEU A 34 -12.50 23.70 -15.83
CA LEU A 34 -12.03 23.44 -14.48
C LEU A 34 -12.58 24.44 -13.46
N ALA A 35 -13.04 25.62 -13.89
CA ALA A 35 -13.64 26.61 -13.01
C ALA A 35 -15.12 26.41 -12.72
N LYS A 36 -15.87 25.78 -13.63
CA LYS A 36 -17.32 25.56 -13.47
C LYS A 36 -17.72 24.88 -12.16
N PRO A 37 -17.05 23.83 -11.66
CA PRO A 37 -17.50 23.12 -10.46
C PRO A 37 -17.18 23.85 -9.15
N PHE A 38 -16.40 24.93 -9.17
CA PHE A 38 -15.98 25.63 -7.97
C PHE A 38 -16.60 27.02 -7.87
N SER A 39 -17.04 27.40 -6.67
CA SER A 39 -17.51 28.75 -6.36
C SER A 39 -16.36 29.72 -6.07
N ILE A 40 -15.27 29.63 -6.83
CA ILE A 40 -14.07 30.48 -6.68
C ILE A 40 -13.75 31.19 -7.99
N SER A 41 -13.00 32.28 -7.88
CA SER A 41 -12.67 33.11 -9.04
C SER A 41 -11.65 32.45 -9.97
N ALA A 42 -11.70 32.79 -11.26
CA ALA A 42 -10.73 32.30 -12.25
C ALA A 42 -9.25 32.60 -11.90
N PRO A 43 -8.90 33.75 -11.28
CA PRO A 43 -7.56 33.98 -10.75
C PRO A 43 -7.15 33.00 -9.65
N ALA A 44 -8.07 32.58 -8.78
CA ALA A 44 -7.78 31.58 -7.74
C ALA A 44 -7.45 30.21 -8.36
N ILE A 45 -8.19 29.80 -9.39
CA ILE A 45 -7.92 28.55 -10.12
C ILE A 45 -6.60 28.61 -10.86
N THR A 46 -6.29 29.73 -11.50
CA THR A 46 -4.98 29.90 -12.15
C THR A 46 -3.82 29.73 -11.16
N LYS A 47 -3.96 30.19 -9.92
CA LYS A 47 -2.96 29.96 -8.87
C LYS A 47 -2.83 28.47 -8.54
N HIS A 48 -3.95 27.77 -8.37
CA HIS A 48 -3.94 26.31 -8.14
C HIS A 48 -3.27 25.55 -9.29
N LEU A 49 -3.58 25.89 -10.54
CA LEU A 49 -2.98 25.29 -11.72
C LEU A 49 -1.48 25.53 -11.80
N LYS A 50 -1.00 26.73 -11.44
CA LYS A 50 0.43 27.04 -11.41
C LYS A 50 1.17 26.16 -10.38
N VAL A 51 0.58 25.93 -9.21
CA VAL A 51 1.17 25.04 -8.19
C VAL A 51 1.23 23.60 -8.70
N LEU A 52 0.16 23.12 -9.32
CA LEU A 52 0.12 21.78 -9.92
C LEU A 52 1.15 21.61 -11.05
N GLU A 53 1.29 22.61 -11.92
CA GLU A 53 2.29 22.64 -13.01
C GLU A 53 3.72 22.65 -12.45
N THR A 54 3.96 23.42 -11.38
CA THR A 54 5.27 23.46 -10.69
C THR A 54 5.63 22.12 -10.07
N ALA A 55 4.64 21.41 -9.52
CA ALA A 55 4.82 20.05 -9.00
C ALA A 55 4.88 18.97 -10.10
N GLY A 56 4.77 19.34 -11.38
CA GLY A 56 4.76 18.40 -12.50
C GLY A 56 3.51 17.52 -12.58
N LEU A 57 2.46 17.84 -11.82
CA LEU A 57 1.20 17.06 -11.78
C LEU A 57 0.30 17.34 -12.98
N ILE A 58 0.52 18.45 -13.69
CA ILE A 58 -0.20 18.77 -14.92
C ILE A 58 0.75 19.38 -15.95
N THR A 59 0.36 19.28 -17.22
CA THR A 59 0.97 20.01 -18.34
C THR A 59 -0.04 20.94 -19.01
N ARG A 60 0.46 22.03 -19.60
CA ARG A 60 -0.33 23.04 -20.30
C ARG A 60 0.30 23.36 -21.66
N THR A 61 -0.46 23.25 -22.73
CA THR A 61 0.00 23.58 -24.09
C THR A 61 -0.04 25.09 -24.32
N ARG A 62 0.99 25.67 -24.98
CA ARG A 62 1.07 27.11 -25.24
C ARG A 62 0.30 27.56 -26.50
N ASP A 63 0.06 26.68 -27.46
CA ASP A 63 -0.30 27.05 -28.84
C ASP A 63 -1.77 26.85 -29.25
N ALA A 64 -2.68 26.63 -28.31
CA ALA A 64 -4.11 26.53 -28.62
C ALA A 64 -4.90 27.72 -28.04
N GLN A 65 -5.88 28.22 -28.81
CA GLN A 65 -6.83 29.26 -28.41
C GLN A 65 -7.55 28.95 -27.08
N PHE A 66 -7.60 27.67 -26.68
CA PHE A 66 -8.30 27.18 -25.48
C PHE A 66 -7.39 26.53 -24.41
N ARG A 67 -6.05 26.46 -24.61
CA ARG A 67 -5.04 25.81 -23.73
C ARG A 67 -5.59 24.72 -22.79
N PRO A 68 -5.78 23.49 -23.29
CA PRO A 68 -6.15 22.38 -22.42
C PRO A 68 -5.06 22.11 -21.38
N CYS A 69 -5.50 21.79 -20.17
CA CYS A 69 -4.68 21.24 -19.10
C CYS A 69 -4.81 19.72 -19.14
N ARG A 70 -3.71 19.01 -18.91
CA ARG A 70 -3.63 17.55 -18.90
C ARG A 70 -3.02 17.07 -17.60
N LEU A 71 -3.51 15.95 -17.08
CA LEU A 71 -2.93 15.25 -15.92
C LEU A 71 -1.62 14.54 -16.32
N GLU A 72 -0.58 14.72 -15.51
CA GLU A 72 0.65 13.93 -15.59
C GLU A 72 0.68 12.86 -14.50
N PRO A 73 0.70 11.56 -14.86
CA PRO A 73 0.58 10.48 -13.88
C PRO A 73 1.87 10.21 -13.10
N LYS A 74 3.03 10.64 -13.63
CA LYS A 74 4.34 10.27 -13.08
C LYS A 74 4.54 10.67 -11.62
N PRO A 75 4.29 11.92 -11.18
CA PRO A 75 4.49 12.29 -9.78
C PRO A 75 3.54 11.55 -8.82
N LEU A 76 2.33 11.20 -9.28
CA LEU A 76 1.39 10.40 -8.49
C LEU A 76 1.90 8.97 -8.28
N ALA A 77 2.54 8.38 -9.29
CA ALA A 77 3.16 7.06 -9.16
C ALA A 77 4.34 7.07 -8.18
N GLU A 78 5.12 8.15 -8.14
CA GLU A 78 6.21 8.32 -7.17
C GLU A 78 5.67 8.41 -5.73
N VAL A 79 4.60 9.17 -5.52
CA VAL A 79 3.90 9.22 -4.22
C VAL A 79 3.38 7.84 -3.82
N ALA A 80 2.73 7.11 -4.74
CA ALA A 80 2.20 5.78 -4.46
C ALA A 80 3.32 4.80 -4.06
N SER A 81 4.43 4.79 -4.81
CA SER A 81 5.60 3.98 -4.50
C SER A 81 6.19 4.29 -3.12
N TRP A 82 6.31 5.58 -2.80
CA TRP A 82 6.81 6.01 -1.49
C TRP A 82 5.90 5.53 -0.35
N VAL A 83 4.57 5.70 -0.47
CA VAL A 83 3.61 5.22 0.54
C VAL A 83 3.67 3.70 0.69
N ASP A 84 3.83 2.97 -0.42
CA ASP A 84 3.87 1.51 -0.41
C ASP A 84 5.08 0.96 0.36
N ALA A 85 6.25 1.61 0.25
CA ALA A 85 7.42 1.24 1.04
C ALA A 85 7.16 1.32 2.56
N TYR A 86 6.41 2.33 3.02
CA TYR A 86 6.03 2.44 4.43
C TYR A 86 4.99 1.40 4.84
N ARG A 87 4.03 1.11 3.96
CA ARG A 87 3.03 0.04 4.18
C ARG A 87 3.71 -1.29 4.49
N GLN A 88 4.70 -1.69 3.67
CA GLN A 88 5.45 -2.93 3.86
C GLN A 88 6.15 -3.00 5.23
N ILE A 89 6.69 -1.88 5.73
CA ILE A 89 7.35 -1.83 7.04
C ILE A 89 6.35 -2.07 8.17
N TRP A 90 5.15 -1.52 8.09
CA TRP A 90 4.13 -1.71 9.12
C TRP A 90 3.51 -3.09 9.08
N GLU A 91 3.24 -3.64 7.90
CA GLU A 91 2.76 -5.02 7.73
C GLU A 91 3.72 -6.02 8.41
N GLN A 92 5.03 -5.91 8.16
CA GLN A 92 6.04 -6.75 8.82
C GLN A 92 6.06 -6.62 10.35
N ARG A 93 5.76 -5.42 10.88
CA ARG A 93 5.68 -5.21 12.34
C ARG A 93 4.45 -5.88 12.92
N PHE A 94 3.31 -5.81 12.24
CA PHE A 94 2.09 -6.49 12.66
C PHE A 94 2.25 -8.01 12.60
N ASP A 95 2.89 -8.56 11.56
CA ASP A 95 3.18 -9.99 11.46
C ASP A 95 4.02 -10.50 12.64
N ARG A 96 5.04 -9.72 13.05
CA ARG A 96 5.87 -10.05 14.22
C ARG A 96 5.08 -9.99 15.53
N LEU A 97 4.20 -9.02 15.67
CA LEU A 97 3.33 -8.90 16.84
C LEU A 97 2.35 -10.10 16.91
N GLU A 98 1.75 -10.46 15.77
CA GLU A 98 0.85 -11.62 15.67
C GLU A 98 1.58 -12.91 16.07
N ALA A 99 2.81 -13.12 15.59
CA ALA A 99 3.63 -14.27 15.95
C ALA A 99 3.96 -14.31 17.46
N TYR A 100 4.26 -13.15 18.06
CA TYR A 100 4.52 -13.05 19.50
C TYR A 100 3.29 -13.39 20.35
N LEU A 101 2.12 -12.85 19.98
CA LEU A 101 0.86 -13.11 20.68
C LEU A 101 0.49 -14.59 20.59
N LYS A 102 0.58 -15.21 19.41
CA LYS A 102 0.36 -16.65 19.23
C LYS A 102 1.28 -17.49 20.12
N ARG A 103 2.53 -17.06 20.30
CA ARG A 103 3.47 -17.74 21.22
C ARG A 103 3.03 -17.62 22.68
N GLN A 104 2.57 -16.45 23.13
CA GLN A 104 2.12 -16.27 24.51
C GLN A 104 0.83 -17.02 24.83
N THR A 105 -0.17 -16.99 23.94
CA THR A 105 -1.43 -17.72 24.13
C THR A 105 -1.23 -19.24 24.12
N ASN A 106 -0.28 -19.74 23.33
CA ASN A 106 0.07 -21.16 23.34
C ASN A 106 0.84 -21.57 24.61
N VAL A 107 1.58 -20.66 25.24
CA VAL A 107 2.27 -20.92 26.51
C VAL A 107 1.28 -20.89 27.68
N SER A 108 0.29 -19.99 27.68
CA SER A 108 -0.73 -19.93 28.75
C SER A 108 -1.72 -21.10 28.74
N ALA A 109 -1.83 -21.86 27.63
CA ALA A 109 -2.58 -23.11 27.57
C ALA A 109 -1.77 -24.33 28.04
N GLY A 110 -0.49 -24.16 28.35
CA GLY A 110 0.46 -25.24 28.65
C GLY A 110 0.89 -25.39 30.11
N GLU A 111 0.43 -24.54 31.04
CA GLU A 111 0.85 -24.60 32.45
C GLU A 111 -0.29 -25.05 33.38
N SER A 112 -0.34 -26.36 33.59
CA SER A 112 -0.89 -26.97 34.82
C SER A 112 0.16 -27.93 35.38
N PRO A 113 0.88 -27.57 36.47
CA PRO A 113 1.82 -28.47 37.11
C PRO A 113 1.14 -29.16 38.29
N ALA A 114 0.76 -30.44 38.16
CA ALA A 114 0.40 -31.25 39.33
C ALA A 114 0.49 -32.77 39.10
N ALA A 115 1.29 -33.39 39.97
CA ALA A 115 1.26 -34.78 40.46
C ALA A 115 2.01 -35.88 39.69
N ALA A 116 2.81 -36.62 40.47
CA ALA A 116 3.87 -37.54 40.10
C ALA A 116 3.48 -39.03 40.22
N LYS A 117 4.11 -39.88 39.37
CA LYS A 117 4.65 -41.29 39.51
C LYS A 117 3.94 -42.32 40.43
N PRO A 118 3.93 -43.67 40.15
CA PRO A 118 5.10 -44.45 39.73
C PRO A 118 4.86 -45.65 38.76
N THR A 119 5.93 -46.43 38.60
CA THR A 119 6.30 -47.56 37.73
C THR A 119 5.39 -48.81 37.70
N LYS A 120 5.35 -49.53 36.55
CA LYS A 120 5.48 -50.99 36.54
C LYS A 120 5.97 -51.58 35.20
N LYS A 121 6.89 -52.52 35.39
CA LYS A 121 7.66 -53.35 34.46
C LYS A 121 6.77 -54.44 33.86
N GLY A 122 6.78 -54.63 32.53
CA GLY A 122 6.10 -55.73 31.84
C GLY A 122 6.87 -56.13 30.59
N LYS A 123 7.59 -57.25 30.69
CA LYS A 123 8.42 -57.86 29.66
C LYS A 123 7.53 -58.76 28.78
N ASN A 124 7.87 -58.87 27.49
CA ASN A 124 8.02 -60.12 26.71
C ASN A 124 7.10 -60.36 25.49
N GLY A 125 7.76 -60.66 24.34
CA GLY A 125 7.29 -61.51 23.23
C GLY A 125 6.33 -60.87 22.22
N ASN A 126 6.33 -61.14 20.91
CA ASN A 126 7.01 -62.15 20.11
C ASN A 126 6.67 -61.92 18.60
N LYS A 127 7.67 -62.10 17.73
CA LYS A 127 7.70 -62.57 16.31
C LYS A 127 6.58 -62.28 15.29
N GLY A 128 7.08 -61.97 14.08
CA GLY A 128 6.51 -62.34 12.77
C GLY A 128 5.86 -61.17 12.05
N LYS A 129 5.99 -60.94 10.74
CA LYS A 129 6.26 -61.86 9.63
C LYS A 129 6.61 -61.04 8.36
N LYS A 130 7.35 -61.69 7.45
CA LYS A 130 7.90 -61.24 6.16
C LYS A 130 6.87 -60.83 5.09
N GLY A 131 7.31 -60.00 4.14
CA GLY A 131 6.87 -59.88 2.73
C GLY A 131 7.36 -58.56 2.13
N LYS A 132 8.42 -58.46 1.29
CA LYS A 132 8.53 -58.78 -0.16
C LYS A 132 7.34 -58.19 -0.93
N THR A 133 7.47 -57.21 -1.85
CA THR A 133 8.08 -57.21 -3.21
C THR A 133 7.90 -55.77 -3.79
N HIS A 134 8.93 -55.10 -4.34
CA HIS A 134 9.38 -55.04 -5.75
C HIS A 134 8.59 -54.12 -6.73
N GLY A 135 9.33 -53.31 -7.50
CA GLY A 135 8.93 -52.60 -8.74
C GLY A 135 8.71 -51.10 -8.52
N LYS A 136 9.58 -50.13 -8.88
CA LYS A 136 10.45 -49.87 -10.05
C LYS A 136 9.67 -49.46 -11.32
N LYS A 137 9.59 -48.12 -11.51
CA LYS A 137 9.61 -47.34 -12.79
C LYS A 137 8.42 -47.50 -13.75
N PRO A 138 8.34 -46.72 -14.84
CA PRO A 138 9.25 -45.67 -15.37
C PRO A 138 9.01 -44.25 -14.89
#